data_AF-A0A2M8NF27-F1
#
_entry.id   AF-A0A2M8NF27-F1
#
_cell.length_a   1.000
_cell.length_b   1.000
_cell.length_c   1.000
_cell.angle_alpha   90.00
_cell.angle_beta   90.00
_cell.angle_gamma   90.00
#
_symmetry.space_group_name_H-M   'P 1'
#
loop_
_entity.id
_entity.type
_entity.pdbx_description
1 polymer ?
#
loop_
_entity_poly.entity_id
_entity_poly.type
_entity_poly.pdbx_seq_one_letter_code
_entity_poly.pdbx_strand_id
1 'polypeptide(L)'
;GKLSRLFLPLAQIQDLSANTGKLTAIYVKLDDPKRTEEVVAQLKNTLTDYRIYSLEEFVSLISPDNIPMLQQFIRVIIALGVLIGFLVVFLSMYTAVLERTREIGILKALGASPLYVLNILLRETILLSLCGTLIGIL
;
A
#
# COMPACT_ATOMS: atom_id res chain seq x y z
N GLY A 1 9.98 -26.57 -3.99
CA GLY A 1 9.30 -25.48 -3.27
C GLY A 1 8.23 -24.87 -4.13
N LYS A 2 7.07 -25.52 -4.21
CA LYS A 2 5.81 -25.01 -4.76
C LYS A 2 4.74 -25.57 -3.84
N LEU A 3 3.75 -24.77 -3.49
CA LEU A 3 2.61 -25.11 -2.66
C LEU A 3 1.79 -26.24 -3.32
N SER A 4 2.30 -27.47 -3.28
CA SER A 4 1.62 -28.66 -3.79
C SER A 4 0.48 -29.00 -2.84
N ARG A 5 -0.74 -28.68 -3.27
CA ARG A 5 -1.96 -29.06 -2.56
C ARG A 5 -2.36 -30.45 -3.05
N LEU A 6 -2.26 -31.45 -2.17
CA LEU A 6 -2.69 -32.81 -2.44
C LEU A 6 -4.07 -33.01 -1.80
N PHE A 7 -5.06 -33.41 -2.59
CA PHE A 7 -6.40 -33.72 -2.11
C PHE A 7 -6.51 -35.24 -1.96
N LEU A 8 -6.78 -35.71 -0.74
CA LEU A 8 -6.96 -37.11 -0.40
C LEU A 8 -8.29 -37.30 0.33
N PRO A 9 -8.91 -38.49 0.27
CA PRO A 9 -10.08 -38.80 1.07
C PRO A 9 -9.81 -38.61 2.56
N LEU A 10 -10.80 -38.05 3.29
CA LEU A 10 -10.66 -37.72 4.72
C LEU A 10 -10.17 -38.90 5.57
N ALA A 11 -10.71 -40.09 5.33
CA ALA A 11 -10.34 -41.31 6.06
C ALA A 11 -8.82 -41.58 5.96
N GLN A 12 -8.25 -41.46 4.76
CA GLN A 12 -6.82 -41.69 4.52
C GLN A 12 -5.95 -40.62 5.22
N ILE A 13 -6.38 -39.36 5.20
CA ILE A 13 -5.65 -38.28 5.89
C ILE A 13 -5.69 -38.48 7.41
N GLN A 14 -6.83 -38.88 7.96
CA GLN A 14 -6.99 -39.09 9.39
C GLN A 14 -6.17 -40.27 9.90
N ASP A 15 -6.13 -41.37 9.14
CA ASP A 15 -5.30 -42.54 9.45
C ASP A 15 -3.80 -42.21 9.38
N LEU A 16 -3.37 -41.48 8.34
CA LEU A 16 -1.97 -41.06 8.19
C LEU A 16 -1.54 -39.99 9.20
N SER A 17 -2.44 -39.10 9.61
CA SER A 17 -2.17 -38.01 10.56
C SER A 17 -2.35 -38.44 12.03
N ALA A 18 -2.74 -39.69 12.30
CA ALA A 18 -3.11 -40.18 13.64
C ALA A 18 -4.14 -39.27 14.36
N ASN A 19 -5.00 -38.59 13.59
CA ASN A 19 -6.01 -37.62 14.07
C ASN A 19 -7.43 -38.11 13.74
N THR A 20 -7.69 -39.39 13.98
CA THR A 20 -8.96 -40.04 13.72
C THR A 20 -10.09 -39.35 14.48
N GLY A 21 -11.14 -38.94 13.75
CA GLY A 21 -12.30 -38.25 14.32
C GLY A 21 -12.11 -36.75 14.61
N LYS A 22 -10.95 -36.15 14.29
CA LYS A 22 -10.73 -34.70 14.44
C LYS A 22 -10.73 -34.01 13.08
N LEU A 23 -11.32 -32.82 13.03
CA LEU A 23 -11.40 -31.95 11.85
C LEU A 23 -10.76 -30.61 12.17
N THR A 24 -9.92 -30.11 11.27
CA THR A 24 -9.25 -28.81 11.43
C THR A 24 -10.13 -27.64 10.97
N ALA A 25 -10.85 -27.82 9.85
CA ALA A 25 -11.73 -26.81 9.29
C ALA A 25 -12.87 -27.47 8.52
N ILE A 26 -14.05 -26.86 8.55
CA ILE A 26 -15.20 -27.24 7.74
C ILE A 26 -15.54 -26.04 6.86
N TYR A 27 -15.60 -26.28 5.55
CA TYR A 27 -16.02 -25.27 4.59
C TYR A 27 -17.48 -25.50 4.24
N VAL A 28 -18.32 -24.52 4.52
CA VAL A 28 -19.74 -24.53 4.15
C VAL A 28 -19.93 -23.54 3.01
N LYS A 29 -20.41 -24.04 1.87
CA LYS A 29 -20.79 -23.19 0.74
C LYS A 29 -22.28 -22.88 0.85
N LEU A 30 -22.63 -21.59 0.83
CA LEU A 30 -24.01 -21.15 0.75
C LEU A 30 -24.43 -21.01 -0.71
N ASP A 31 -25.68 -21.36 -1.02
CA ASP A 31 -26.25 -21.18 -2.36
C ASP A 31 -26.56 -19.70 -2.66
N ASP A 32 -26.96 -18.94 -1.63
CA ASP A 32 -27.18 -17.50 -1.73
C ASP A 32 -26.12 -16.72 -0.91
N PRO A 33 -25.18 -16.03 -1.57
CA PRO A 33 -24.14 -15.27 -0.88
C PRO A 33 -24.69 -14.09 -0.06
N LYS A 34 -25.90 -13.58 -0.36
CA LYS A 34 -26.48 -12.43 0.37
C LYS A 34 -26.91 -12.77 1.80
N ARG A 35 -27.14 -14.05 2.09
CA ARG A 35 -27.56 -14.53 3.43
C ARG A 35 -26.39 -14.99 4.31
N THR A 36 -25.16 -14.77 3.85
CA THR A 36 -23.95 -15.22 4.57
C THR A 36 -23.87 -14.63 5.98
N GLU A 37 -24.14 -13.34 6.16
CA GLU A 37 -24.09 -12.70 7.49
C GLU A 37 -25.14 -13.28 8.45
N GLU A 38 -26.38 -13.47 7.98
CA GLU A 38 -27.46 -14.04 8.79
C GLU A 38 -27.16 -15.48 9.22
N VAL A 39 -26.69 -16.31 8.28
CA VAL A 39 -26.36 -17.71 8.54
C VAL A 39 -25.15 -17.82 9.46
N VAL A 40 -24.14 -16.99 9.28
CA VAL A 40 -22.99 -16.92 10.20
C VAL A 40 -23.43 -16.50 11.59
N ALA A 41 -24.32 -15.51 11.73
CA ALA A 41 -24.86 -15.09 13.02
C ALA A 41 -25.67 -16.20 13.71
N GLN A 42 -26.52 -16.92 12.96
CA GLN A 42 -27.29 -18.06 13.48
C GLN A 42 -26.38 -19.22 13.92
N LEU A 43 -25.36 -19.53 13.12
CA LEU A 43 -24.37 -20.56 13.44
C LEU A 43 -23.55 -20.17 14.67
N LYS A 44 -23.11 -18.91 14.78
CA LYS A 44 -22.39 -18.39 15.97
C LYS A 44 -23.23 -18.52 17.25
N ASN A 45 -24.55 -18.33 17.15
CA ASN A 45 -25.48 -18.45 18.28
C ASN A 45 -25.80 -19.91 18.67
N THR A 46 -25.78 -20.83 17.69
CA THR A 46 -26.12 -22.25 17.92
C THR A 46 -24.89 -23.06 18.33
N LEU A 47 -23.71 -22.67 17.84
CA LEU A 47 -22.44 -23.38 18.00
C LEU A 47 -21.43 -22.46 18.70
N THR A 48 -21.71 -22.12 19.95
CA THR A 48 -20.93 -21.16 20.75
C THR A 48 -19.49 -21.60 21.02
N ASP A 49 -19.23 -22.92 21.00
CA ASP A 49 -17.88 -23.49 21.19
C ASP A 49 -17.01 -23.45 19.92
N TYR A 50 -17.56 -23.06 18.76
CA TYR A 50 -16.86 -23.11 17.48
C TYR A 50 -16.62 -21.72 16.90
N ARG A 51 -15.40 -21.51 16.40
CA ARG A 51 -15.02 -20.27 15.71
C ARG A 51 -15.50 -20.33 14.27
N ILE A 52 -16.62 -19.66 13.99
CA ILE A 52 -17.21 -19.56 12.66
C ILE A 52 -16.79 -18.21 12.07
N TYR A 53 -16.10 -18.22 10.95
CA TYR A 53 -15.72 -17.03 10.21
C TYR A 53 -16.37 -17.07 8.84
N SER A 54 -16.87 -15.92 8.35
CA SER A 54 -17.20 -15.79 6.93
C SER A 54 -15.91 -15.82 6.11
N LEU A 55 -16.02 -16.09 4.81
CA LEU A 55 -14.84 -16.02 3.93
C LEU A 55 -14.24 -14.61 3.93
N GLU A 56 -15.07 -13.58 3.97
CA GLU A 56 -14.65 -12.17 4.05
C GLU A 56 -13.93 -11.86 5.37
N GLU A 57 -14.48 -12.34 6.51
CA GLU A 57 -13.86 -12.19 7.84
C GLU A 57 -12.53 -12.96 7.92
N PHE A 58 -12.47 -14.16 7.36
CA PHE A 58 -11.23 -14.95 7.31
C PHE A 58 -10.17 -14.29 6.42
N VAL A 59 -10.57 -13.75 5.27
CA VAL A 59 -9.67 -13.01 4.37
C VAL A 59 -9.21 -11.70 5.03
N SER A 60 -10.06 -10.99 5.77
CA SER A 60 -9.66 -9.76 6.47
C SER A 60 -8.67 -10.03 7.60
N LEU A 61 -8.77 -11.18 8.27
CA LEU A 61 -7.82 -11.60 9.31
C LEU A 61 -6.45 -12.00 8.78
N ILE A 62 -6.36 -12.50 7.54
CA ILE A 62 -5.10 -13.01 6.94
C ILE A 62 -4.46 -11.98 6.00
N SER A 63 -5.24 -11.08 5.42
CA SER A 63 -4.74 -10.09 4.48
C SER A 63 -4.02 -8.96 5.23
N PRO A 64 -2.72 -8.72 5.00
CA PRO A 64 -1.99 -7.60 5.59
C PRO A 64 -2.59 -6.23 5.21
N ASP A 65 -3.31 -6.16 4.09
CA ASP A 65 -4.01 -4.98 3.61
C ASP A 65 -5.18 -4.55 4.49
N ASN A 66 -5.71 -5.46 5.33
CA ASN A 66 -6.86 -5.19 6.18
C ASN A 66 -6.49 -4.98 7.66
N ILE A 67 -5.22 -4.71 7.97
CA ILE A 67 -4.86 -4.10 9.25
C ILE A 67 -4.90 -2.58 9.03
N PRO A 68 -6.05 -1.90 9.25
CA PRO A 68 -6.20 -0.48 8.96
C PRO A 68 -5.15 0.38 9.66
N MET A 69 -4.67 -0.06 10.82
CA MET A 69 -3.58 0.60 11.55
C MET A 69 -2.25 0.60 10.77
N LEU A 70 -1.88 -0.52 10.14
CA LEU A 70 -0.63 -0.65 9.40
C LEU A 70 -0.68 0.16 8.10
N GLN A 71 -1.79 0.10 7.36
CA GLN A 71 -1.97 0.89 6.15
C GLN A 71 -1.92 2.40 6.45
N GLN A 72 -2.57 2.85 7.52
CA GLN A 72 -2.54 4.24 7.93
C GLN A 72 -1.13 4.68 8.33
N PHE A 73 -0.40 3.84 9.08
CA PHE A 73 0.99 4.09 9.46
C PHE A 73 1.91 4.25 8.25
N ILE A 74 1.84 3.33 7.28
CA ILE A 74 2.61 3.41 6.04
C ILE A 74 2.29 4.69 5.27
N ARG A 75 1.00 5.04 5.16
CA ARG A 75 0.57 6.26 4.47
C ARG A 75 1.14 7.52 5.11
N VAL A 76 1.22 7.58 6.44
CA VAL A 76 1.85 8.71 7.16
C VAL A 76 3.35 8.80 6.85
N ILE A 77 4.06 7.66 6.86
CA ILE A 77 5.50 7.64 6.54
C ILE A 77 5.74 8.08 5.10
N ILE A 78 4.93 7.62 4.16
CA ILE A 78 5.02 8.05 2.76
C ILE A 78 4.82 9.57 2.66
N ALA A 79 3.80 10.11 3.34
CA ALA A 79 3.54 11.55 3.34
C ALA A 79 4.73 12.34 3.93
N LEU A 80 5.33 11.85 5.02
CA LEU A 80 6.53 12.46 5.59
C LEU A 80 7.72 12.39 4.63
N GLY A 81 7.95 11.25 3.97
CA GLY A 81 9.01 11.09 2.99
C GLY A 81 8.87 12.06 1.82
N VAL A 82 7.65 12.21 1.30
CA VAL A 82 7.34 13.19 0.24
C VAL A 82 7.58 14.62 0.72
N LEU A 83 7.16 14.96 1.94
CA LEU A 83 7.35 16.29 2.50
C LEU A 83 8.83 16.63 2.70
N ILE A 84 9.61 15.68 3.22
CA ILE A 84 11.07 15.84 3.39
C ILE A 84 11.75 15.99 2.02
N GLY A 85 11.40 15.13 1.05
CA GLY A 85 11.94 15.23 -0.31
C GLY A 85 11.61 16.57 -0.96
N PHE A 86 10.39 17.05 -0.79
CA PHE A 86 9.98 18.38 -1.25
C PHE A 86 10.80 19.50 -0.60
N LEU A 87 11.03 19.46 0.71
CA LEU A 87 11.85 20.45 1.41
C LEU A 87 13.30 20.46 0.93
N VAL A 88 13.87 19.28 0.65
CA VAL A 88 15.24 19.17 0.12
C VAL A 88 15.34 19.84 -1.26
N VAL A 89 14.41 19.54 -2.16
CA VAL A 89 14.37 20.16 -3.50
C VAL A 89 14.15 21.67 -3.38
N PHE A 90 13.24 22.10 -2.50
CA PHE A 90 12.96 23.51 -2.26
C PHE A 90 14.20 24.27 -1.77
N LEU A 91 14.90 23.72 -0.78
CA LEU A 91 16.11 24.33 -0.22
C LEU A 91 17.23 24.39 -1.27
N SER A 92 17.40 23.33 -2.07
CA SER A 92 18.38 23.30 -3.16
C SER A 92 18.09 24.38 -4.21
N MET A 93 16.83 24.51 -4.63
CA MET A 93 16.43 25.55 -5.58
C MET A 93 16.62 26.95 -5.00
N TYR A 94 16.30 27.16 -3.72
CA TYR A 94 16.51 28.43 -3.04
C TYR A 94 17.99 28.83 -3.05
N THR A 95 18.90 27.93 -2.70
CA THR A 95 20.34 28.18 -2.73
C THR A 95 20.83 28.47 -4.15
N ALA A 96 20.41 27.69 -5.15
CA ALA A 96 20.78 27.92 -6.55
C ALA A 96 20.34 29.31 -7.07
N VAL A 97 19.16 29.78 -6.65
CA VAL A 97 18.68 31.13 -6.97
C VAL A 97 19.55 32.19 -6.29
N LEU A 98 19.89 32.00 -5.01
CA LEU A 98 20.74 32.93 -4.26
C LEU A 98 22.12 33.10 -4.91
N GLU A 99 22.75 32.00 -5.32
CA GLU A 99 24.06 32.03 -6.00
C GLU A 99 24.00 32.79 -7.33
N ARG A 100 22.89 32.68 -8.07
CA ARG A 100 22.68 33.38 -9.36
C ARG A 100 21.96 34.73 -9.25
N THR A 101 21.74 35.25 -8.04
CA THR A 101 21.02 36.54 -7.84
C THR A 101 21.65 37.71 -8.61
N ARG A 102 22.98 37.78 -8.66
CA ARG A 102 23.69 38.84 -9.38
C ARG A 102 23.43 38.79 -10.88
N GLU A 103 23.41 37.60 -11.46
CA GLU A 103 23.11 37.38 -12.88
C GLU A 103 21.67 37.74 -13.22
N ILE A 104 20.72 37.34 -12.36
CA ILE A 104 19.30 37.70 -12.48
C ILE A 104 19.10 39.22 -12.38
N GLY A 105 19.86 39.89 -11.51
CA GLY A 105 19.86 41.35 -11.39
C GLY A 105 20.32 42.06 -12.66
N ILE A 106 21.37 41.54 -13.32
CA ILE A 106 21.86 42.06 -14.60
C ILE A 106 20.83 41.85 -15.72
N LEU A 107 20.23 40.65 -15.79
CA LEU A 107 19.17 40.33 -16.76
C LEU A 107 17.96 41.24 -16.59
N LYS A 108 17.52 41.48 -15.35
CA LYS A 108 16.44 42.42 -15.05
C LYS A 108 16.78 43.85 -15.42
N ALA A 109 18.01 44.30 -15.20
CA ALA A 109 18.47 45.63 -15.60
C ALA A 109 18.49 45.82 -17.13
N LEU A 110 18.68 44.73 -17.88
CA LEU A 110 18.55 44.69 -19.34
C LEU A 110 17.10 44.57 -19.84
N GLY A 111 16.11 44.58 -18.93
CA GLY A 111 14.68 44.53 -19.26
C GLY A 111 14.07 43.12 -19.28
N ALA A 112 14.78 42.09 -18.80
CA ALA A 112 14.20 40.76 -18.70
C ALA A 112 13.02 40.73 -17.71
N SER A 113 11.91 40.11 -18.13
CA SER A 113 10.71 40.01 -17.30
C SER A 113 10.92 39.03 -16.14
N PRO A 114 10.28 39.24 -14.97
CA PRO A 114 10.35 38.29 -13.85
C PRO A 114 9.78 36.91 -14.23
N LEU A 115 8.82 36.85 -15.17
CA LEU A 115 8.32 35.58 -15.72
C LEU A 115 9.37 34.83 -16.53
N TYR A 116 10.27 35.52 -17.22
CA TYR A 116 11.34 34.86 -17.99
C TYR A 116 12.27 34.07 -17.07
N VAL A 117 12.66 34.67 -15.95
CA VAL A 117 13.49 34.03 -14.93
C VAL A 117 12.74 32.89 -14.25
N LEU A 118 11.45 33.05 -13.95
CA LEU A 118 10.65 31.96 -13.40
C LEU A 118 10.58 30.76 -14.37
N ASN A 119 10.38 31.03 -15.67
CA ASN A 119 10.26 29.98 -16.68
C ASN A 119 11.57 29.20 -16.87
N ILE A 120 12.73 29.86 -16.77
CA ILE A 120 14.03 29.19 -16.87
C ILE A 120 14.25 28.24 -15.70
N LEU A 121 13.95 28.69 -14.47
CA LEU A 121 14.07 27.88 -13.26
C LEU A 121 13.10 26.70 -13.28
N LEU A 122 11.84 26.90 -13.70
CA LEU A 122 10.88 25.82 -13.84
C LEU A 122 11.36 24.74 -14.82
N ARG A 123 11.96 25.14 -15.95
CA ARG A 123 12.50 24.19 -16.92
C ARG A 123 13.68 23.39 -16.35
N GLU A 124 14.60 24.05 -15.65
CA GLU A 124 15.73 23.41 -14.98
C GLU A 124 15.21 22.36 -13.97
N THR A 125 14.27 22.75 -13.12
CA THR A 125 13.69 21.86 -12.10
C THR A 125 12.91 20.70 -12.69
N ILE A 126 12.13 20.91 -13.76
CA ILE A 126 11.40 19.84 -14.45
C ILE A 126 12.38 18.82 -15.03
N LEU A 127 13.48 19.26 -15.65
CA LEU A 127 14.49 18.36 -16.20
C LEU A 127 15.17 17.54 -15.11
N LEU A 128 15.58 18.19 -14.00
CA LEU A 128 16.15 17.49 -12.85
C LEU A 128 15.16 16.48 -12.24
N SER A 129 13.89 16.88 -12.08
CA SER A 129 12.85 16.01 -11.54
C SER A 129 12.58 14.80 -12.43
N LEU A 130 12.53 15.00 -13.75
CA LEU A 130 12.32 13.91 -14.70
C LEU A 130 13.48 12.91 -14.68
N CYS A 131 14.72 13.41 -14.72
CA CYS A 131 15.92 12.57 -14.62
C CYS A 131 15.98 11.82 -13.30
N GLY A 132 15.72 12.50 -12.17
CA GLY A 132 15.69 11.87 -10.85
C GLY A 132 14.61 10.80 -10.73
N THR A 133 13.43 11.04 -11.32
CA THR A 133 12.32 10.06 -11.33
C THR A 133 12.67 8.85 -12.19
N LEU A 134 13.24 9.04 -13.38
CA LEU A 134 13.67 7.94 -14.25
C LEU A 134 14.73 7.05 -13.59
N ILE A 135 15.73 7.66 -12.96
CA ILE A 135 16.79 6.94 -12.25
C ILE A 135 16.24 6.27 -10.98
N GLY A 136 15.33 6.92 -10.27
CA GLY A 136 14.78 6.39 -9.02
C GLY A 136 13.77 5.25 -9.21
N ILE A 137 13.10 5.18 -10.37
CA ILE A 137 12.19 4.07 -10.71
C ILE A 137 12.96 2.84 -11.19
N LEU A 138 14.11 3.05 -11.84
CA LEU A 138 14.97 1.97 -12.35
C LEU A 138 15.69 1.22 -11.23
#